data_AF-A0A8H7WMK6-F1
#
_entry.id   AF-A0A8H7WMK6-F1
#
_cell.length_a   1.000
_cell.length_b   1.000
_cell.length_c   1.000
_cell.angle_alpha   90.00
_cell.angle_beta   90.00
_cell.angle_gamma   90.00
#
_symmetry.space_group_name_H-M   'P 1'
#
loop_
_entity.id
_entity.type
_entity.pdbx_description
1 polymer ?
#
loop_
_entity_poly.entity_id
_entity_poly.type
_entity_poly.pdbx_seq_one_letter_code
_entity_poly.pdbx_strand_id
1 'polypeptide(L)'
;MAGLALRKRFTCFQRLPLEIRLLIWEATLPGPRLVNIRQRPIRKTFLDYKEEKGHEWPPLDRWTEGSEEIDEALLEEAEYARMDVCSALGISPDLPGPFYDAHLLGLDSNCPPPNISLVCREAYGVVSRCYTKAFSYSGSIPQTYINFDVDTFYLRLDNFAHYVRGFCRFERMIDGLIGFFEISDLENLSRVQRLAISVHSVYTHEELESFLGVILEVFDGAKEISLIVKDYTFHYSAYQRQNSGDPGEECIIEAIPFSSVMEEYYCCQDDIMRGNPRKLHIPILPEARMMMPVLARLEAKWKESVAGRAGRPFPRIQANSLVTPQKLKDLNRAVSLYNAVLGRHEQKMREDREAAGFCSDDALSDDEF
;
A
#
# COMPACT_ATOMS: atom_id res chain seq x y z
N MET A 1 15.68 14.04 39.12
CA MET A 1 16.33 15.07 38.29
C MET A 1 15.46 15.33 37.08
N ALA A 2 14.62 16.37 37.13
CA ALA A 2 13.80 16.81 36.01
C ALA A 2 14.67 17.66 35.07
N GLY A 3 15.18 17.03 34.01
CA GLY A 3 15.91 17.72 32.97
C GLY A 3 15.00 18.74 32.29
N LEU A 4 15.29 20.02 32.50
CA LEU A 4 14.75 21.15 31.75
C LEU A 4 15.09 20.96 30.26
N ALA A 5 14.24 20.25 29.54
CA ALA A 5 14.21 20.32 28.09
C ALA A 5 13.81 21.76 27.75
N LEU A 6 14.82 22.61 27.52
CA LEU A 6 14.67 23.91 26.89
C LEU A 6 13.94 23.70 25.57
N ARG A 7 12.61 23.82 25.59
CA ARG A 7 11.78 23.89 24.40
C ARG A 7 12.30 25.07 23.58
N LYS A 8 13.17 24.81 22.61
CA LYS A 8 13.58 25.79 21.61
C LYS A 8 12.33 26.19 20.84
N ARG A 9 11.65 27.23 21.31
CA ARG A 9 10.56 27.87 20.56
C ARG A 9 11.21 28.64 19.44
N PHE A 10 10.85 28.32 18.20
CA PHE A 10 11.29 29.07 17.02
C PHE A 10 10.49 30.39 16.96
N THR A 11 10.77 31.32 17.88
CA THR A 11 10.01 32.57 18.06
C THR A 11 10.06 33.47 16.83
N CYS A 12 11.05 33.28 15.96
CA CYS A 12 11.18 34.02 14.70
C CYS A 12 10.23 33.56 13.61
N PHE A 13 9.61 32.36 13.69
CA PHE A 13 8.77 31.86 12.59
C PHE A 13 7.64 32.83 12.27
N GLN A 14 6.92 33.34 13.29
CA GLN A 14 5.82 34.30 13.11
C GLN A 14 6.27 35.67 12.58
N ARG A 15 7.56 35.98 12.62
CA ARG A 15 8.12 37.25 12.12
C ARG A 15 8.53 37.18 10.65
N LEU A 16 8.52 35.99 10.06
CA LEU A 16 8.81 35.82 8.64
C LEU A 16 7.63 36.32 7.79
N PRO A 17 7.89 36.87 6.58
CA PRO A 17 6.83 37.15 5.61
C PRO A 17 5.96 35.92 5.34
N LEU A 18 4.67 36.13 5.06
CA LEU A 18 3.70 35.05 4.88
C LEU A 18 4.16 34.04 3.82
N GLU A 19 4.71 34.52 2.72
CA GLU A 19 5.18 33.73 1.58
C GLU A 19 6.27 32.74 2.01
N ILE A 20 7.23 33.21 2.81
CA ILE A 20 8.31 32.35 3.34
C ILE A 20 7.75 31.30 4.30
N ARG A 21 6.76 31.66 5.13
CA ARG A 21 6.13 30.72 6.07
C ARG A 21 5.35 29.64 5.33
N LEU A 22 4.62 30.01 4.27
CA LEU A 22 3.93 29.06 3.40
C LEU A 22 4.90 28.13 2.68
N LEU A 23 6.00 28.65 2.12
CA LEU A 23 7.06 27.83 1.51
C LEU A 23 7.68 26.84 2.49
N ILE A 24 7.90 27.27 3.75
CA ILE A 24 8.38 26.36 4.79
C ILE A 24 7.34 25.28 5.05
N TRP A 25 6.05 25.62 5.17
CA TRP A 25 5.01 24.62 5.40
C TRP A 25 4.89 23.62 4.25
N GLU A 26 4.91 24.09 3.00
CA GLU A 26 4.88 23.26 1.81
C GLU A 26 6.10 22.33 1.75
N ALA A 27 7.30 22.83 2.06
CA ALA A 27 8.52 22.02 2.15
C ALA A 27 8.54 21.03 3.33
N THR A 28 7.70 21.24 4.34
CA THR A 28 7.58 20.35 5.51
C THR A 28 6.39 19.39 5.44
N LEU A 29 5.65 19.37 4.32
CA LEU A 29 4.69 18.30 4.07
C LEU A 29 5.39 16.95 4.13
N PRO A 30 4.74 15.90 4.66
CA PRO A 30 5.37 14.60 4.69
C PRO A 30 5.70 14.14 3.26
N GLY A 31 6.80 13.41 3.12
CA GLY A 31 7.12 12.74 1.86
C GLY A 31 6.08 11.67 1.49
N PRO A 32 6.35 10.85 0.47
CA PRO A 32 5.48 9.73 0.11
C PRO A 32 5.13 8.85 1.33
N ARG A 33 3.85 8.66 1.59
CA ARG A 33 3.35 7.80 2.68
C ARG A 33 2.64 6.58 2.12
N LEU A 34 2.58 5.52 2.92
CA LEU A 34 1.76 4.36 2.63
C LEU A 34 0.40 4.51 3.33
N VAL A 35 -0.62 4.90 2.56
CA VAL A 35 -1.97 5.14 3.08
C VAL A 35 -2.78 3.87 2.96
N ASN A 36 -2.83 3.10 4.06
CA ASN A 36 -3.60 1.87 4.12
C ASN A 36 -4.99 2.12 4.72
N ILE A 37 -6.04 1.58 4.09
CA ILE A 37 -7.41 1.67 4.59
C ILE A 37 -7.91 0.33 5.12
N ARG A 38 -8.87 0.39 6.04
CA ARG A 38 -9.56 -0.75 6.62
C ARG A 38 -11.02 -0.47 6.90
N GLN A 39 -11.82 -1.51 6.80
CA GLN A 39 -13.19 -1.52 7.27
C GLN A 39 -13.23 -1.45 8.80
N ARG A 40 -14.16 -0.66 9.32
CA ARG A 40 -14.50 -0.65 10.74
C ARG A 40 -16.00 -0.45 10.94
N PRO A 41 -16.59 -1.03 12.00
CA PRO A 41 -17.93 -0.66 12.44
C PRO A 41 -18.03 0.83 12.74
N ILE A 42 -19.11 1.45 12.27
CA ILE A 42 -19.53 2.79 12.70
C ILE A 42 -20.67 2.67 13.71
N ARG A 43 -21.00 3.76 14.41
CA ARG A 43 -22.05 3.72 15.44
C ARG A 43 -23.43 3.40 14.86
N LYS A 44 -23.69 3.81 13.62
CA LYS A 44 -24.95 3.60 12.92
C LYS A 44 -25.21 2.10 12.68
N THR A 45 -26.39 1.63 13.01
CA THR A 45 -26.81 0.23 12.82
C THR A 45 -27.55 0.03 11.48
N PHE A 46 -27.80 -1.23 11.10
CA PHE A 46 -28.69 -1.53 9.97
C PHE A 46 -30.14 -1.13 10.27
N LEU A 47 -30.58 -1.14 11.53
CA LEU A 47 -31.88 -0.59 11.93
C LEU A 47 -31.94 0.91 11.67
N ASP A 48 -30.94 1.66 12.15
CA ASP A 48 -30.85 3.11 11.93
C ASP A 48 -30.86 3.44 10.43
N TYR A 49 -30.17 2.61 9.63
CA TYR A 49 -30.18 2.74 8.17
C TYR A 49 -31.58 2.55 7.59
N LYS A 50 -32.28 1.48 7.98
CA LYS A 50 -33.63 1.18 7.51
C LYS A 50 -34.63 2.27 7.89
N GLU A 51 -34.55 2.78 9.11
CA GLU A 51 -35.39 3.88 9.59
C GLU A 51 -35.10 5.19 8.85
N GLU A 52 -33.83 5.51 8.56
CA GLU A 52 -33.47 6.73 7.85
C GLU A 52 -33.82 6.68 6.35
N LYS A 53 -33.57 5.56 5.69
CA LYS A 53 -33.72 5.42 4.24
C LYS A 53 -35.09 4.89 3.82
N GLY A 54 -35.83 4.26 4.72
CA GLY A 54 -37.13 3.66 4.44
C GLY A 54 -37.06 2.33 3.68
N HIS A 55 -35.88 1.78 3.44
CA HIS A 55 -35.66 0.48 2.81
C HIS A 55 -34.53 -0.29 3.49
N GLU A 56 -34.45 -1.59 3.23
CA GLU A 56 -33.48 -2.47 3.86
C GLU A 56 -32.08 -2.35 3.22
N TRP A 57 -31.05 -2.78 3.96
CA TRP A 57 -29.69 -2.94 3.43
C TRP A 57 -29.48 -4.41 2.98
N PRO A 58 -28.73 -4.68 1.90
CA PRO A 58 -28.14 -3.69 0.99
C PRO A 58 -29.19 -2.96 0.13
N PRO A 59 -28.90 -1.72 -0.29
CA PRO A 59 -29.78 -0.96 -1.19
C PRO A 59 -29.98 -1.69 -2.54
N LEU A 60 -31.23 -1.90 -2.95
CA LEU A 60 -31.61 -2.47 -4.26
C LEU A 60 -31.84 -1.40 -5.34
N ASP A 61 -31.97 -0.14 -4.93
CA ASP A 61 -32.29 1.02 -5.78
C ASP A 61 -31.23 1.26 -6.88
N ARG A 62 -29.97 0.92 -6.60
CA ARG A 62 -28.85 1.07 -7.53
C ARG A 62 -29.03 0.35 -8.87
N TRP A 63 -29.84 -0.70 -8.91
CA TRP A 63 -29.92 -1.60 -10.06
C TRP A 63 -31.27 -1.54 -10.80
N THR A 64 -32.21 -0.76 -10.27
CA THR A 64 -33.60 -0.72 -10.74
C THR A 64 -33.95 0.60 -11.46
N GLU A 65 -32.98 1.48 -11.71
CA GLU A 65 -33.18 2.67 -12.55
C GLU A 65 -33.47 2.26 -14.01
N GLY A 66 -34.71 1.88 -14.30
CA GLY A 66 -35.22 1.61 -15.64
C GLY A 66 -35.93 0.27 -15.86
N SER A 67 -35.96 -0.65 -14.88
CA SER A 67 -36.73 -1.90 -14.99
C SER A 67 -37.85 -1.95 -13.94
N GLU A 68 -39.08 -2.24 -14.37
CA GLU A 68 -40.22 -2.47 -13.45
C GLU A 68 -40.13 -3.83 -12.74
N GLU A 69 -39.30 -4.74 -13.25
CA GLU A 69 -39.02 -6.04 -12.65
C GLU A 69 -37.68 -5.99 -11.90
N ILE A 70 -37.73 -6.28 -10.60
CA ILE A 70 -36.55 -6.51 -9.79
C ILE A 70 -35.95 -7.84 -10.25
N ASP A 71 -34.68 -7.82 -10.65
CA ASP A 71 -33.96 -9.02 -11.04
C ASP A 71 -33.87 -9.98 -9.83
N GLU A 72 -34.38 -11.20 -9.98
CA GLU A 72 -34.31 -12.25 -8.95
C GLU A 72 -32.86 -12.48 -8.48
N ALA A 73 -31.89 -12.32 -9.39
CA ALA A 73 -30.47 -12.44 -9.04
C ALA A 73 -30.04 -11.39 -8.00
N LEU A 74 -30.53 -10.14 -8.11
CA LEU A 74 -30.16 -9.08 -7.15
C LEU A 74 -30.75 -9.32 -5.76
N LEU A 75 -31.95 -9.89 -5.69
CA LEU A 75 -32.56 -10.28 -4.43
C LEU A 75 -31.74 -11.38 -3.77
N GLU A 76 -31.34 -12.39 -4.56
CA GLU A 76 -30.49 -13.48 -4.08
C GLU A 76 -29.13 -12.97 -3.58
N GLU A 77 -28.45 -12.07 -4.31
CA GLU A 77 -27.19 -11.49 -3.86
C GLU A 77 -27.36 -10.65 -2.58
N ALA A 78 -28.45 -9.88 -2.46
CA ALA A 78 -28.76 -9.11 -1.25
C ALA A 78 -29.02 -10.02 -0.03
N GLU A 79 -29.69 -11.15 -0.23
CA GLU A 79 -29.87 -12.17 0.80
C GLU A 79 -28.53 -12.79 1.20
N TYR A 80 -27.65 -13.11 0.25
CA TYR A 80 -26.30 -13.58 0.53
C TYR A 80 -25.49 -12.58 1.36
N ALA A 81 -25.57 -11.29 1.06
CA ALA A 81 -24.89 -10.25 1.84
C ALA A 81 -25.34 -10.23 3.32
N ARG A 82 -26.65 -10.37 3.55
CA ARG A 82 -27.21 -10.46 4.91
C ARG A 82 -26.80 -11.74 5.62
N MET A 83 -26.80 -12.86 4.89
CA MET A 83 -26.31 -14.13 5.42
C MET A 83 -24.85 -14.05 5.83
N ASP A 84 -24.01 -13.34 5.08
CA ASP A 84 -22.61 -13.11 5.43
C ASP A 84 -22.46 -12.31 6.72
N VAL A 85 -23.22 -11.21 6.86
CA VAL A 85 -23.26 -10.42 8.11
C VAL A 85 -23.68 -11.30 9.29
N CYS A 86 -24.77 -12.06 9.16
CA CYS A 86 -25.25 -12.97 10.20
C CYS A 86 -24.20 -14.04 10.54
N SER A 87 -23.59 -14.67 9.53
CA SER A 87 -22.56 -15.69 9.68
C SER A 87 -21.32 -15.14 10.39
N ALA A 88 -20.85 -13.94 10.02
CA ALA A 88 -19.71 -13.28 10.65
C ALA A 88 -19.94 -13.01 12.14
N LEU A 89 -21.17 -12.66 12.51
CA LEU A 89 -21.59 -12.39 13.87
C LEU A 89 -21.97 -13.67 14.66
N GLY A 90 -22.03 -14.83 14.01
CA GLY A 90 -22.46 -16.07 14.64
C GLY A 90 -23.96 -16.10 14.98
N ILE A 91 -24.76 -15.37 14.19
CA ILE A 91 -26.21 -15.21 14.33
C ILE A 91 -26.91 -16.17 13.35
N SER A 92 -28.03 -16.77 13.77
CA SER A 92 -28.88 -17.54 12.86
C SER A 92 -29.59 -16.61 11.88
N PRO A 93 -29.57 -16.89 10.56
CA PRO A 93 -30.26 -16.06 9.57
C PRO A 93 -31.78 -15.95 9.79
N ASP A 94 -32.39 -16.92 10.50
CA ASP A 94 -33.82 -16.94 10.82
C ASP A 94 -34.25 -15.89 11.87
N LEU A 95 -33.29 -15.24 12.54
CA LEU A 95 -33.53 -14.25 13.58
C LEU A 95 -33.18 -12.85 13.06
N PRO A 96 -34.16 -12.06 12.57
CA PRO A 96 -33.89 -10.76 11.95
C PRO A 96 -33.41 -9.71 12.95
N GLY A 97 -33.80 -9.80 14.23
CA GLY A 97 -33.46 -8.79 15.25
C GLY A 97 -31.95 -8.54 15.38
N PRO A 98 -31.14 -9.58 15.65
CA PRO A 98 -29.68 -9.41 15.78
C PRO A 98 -28.96 -8.90 14.52
N PHE A 99 -29.51 -9.08 13.31
CA PHE A 99 -28.98 -8.45 12.10
C PHE A 99 -29.17 -6.92 12.14
N TYR A 100 -30.35 -6.46 12.53
CA TYR A 100 -30.67 -5.04 12.61
C TYR A 100 -29.87 -4.29 13.68
N ASP A 101 -29.46 -4.99 14.75
CA ASP A 101 -28.57 -4.46 15.78
C ASP A 101 -27.09 -4.38 15.32
N ALA A 102 -26.74 -5.03 14.21
CA ALA A 102 -25.38 -4.97 13.68
C ALA A 102 -25.07 -3.57 13.09
N HIS A 103 -23.79 -3.24 13.13
CA HIS A 103 -23.30 -1.92 12.73
C HIS A 103 -23.04 -1.86 11.22
N LEU A 104 -23.33 -0.71 10.62
CA LEU A 104 -22.80 -0.39 9.29
C LEU A 104 -21.27 -0.32 9.34
N LEU A 105 -20.66 -0.42 8.16
CA LEU A 105 -19.23 -0.23 8.00
C LEU A 105 -18.91 1.21 7.58
N GLY A 106 -17.73 1.65 7.98
CA GLY A 106 -17.04 2.79 7.40
C GLY A 106 -15.60 2.43 7.10
N LEU A 107 -14.90 3.35 6.46
CA LEU A 107 -13.47 3.23 6.19
C LEU A 107 -12.66 4.10 7.13
N ASP A 108 -11.52 3.56 7.57
CA ASP A 108 -10.53 4.25 8.38
C ASP A 108 -9.14 3.93 7.87
N SER A 109 -8.18 4.78 8.19
CA SER A 109 -6.78 4.56 7.83
C SER A 109 -5.94 4.45 9.09
N ASN A 110 -5.00 3.50 9.08
CA ASN A 110 -3.95 3.51 10.10
C ASN A 110 -2.97 4.67 9.86
N CYS A 111 -2.86 5.22 8.65
CA CYS A 111 -2.02 6.40 8.39
C CYS A 111 -2.72 7.66 8.96
N PRO A 112 -2.17 8.30 10.01
CA PRO A 112 -2.79 9.47 10.61
C PRO A 112 -2.81 10.66 9.63
N PRO A 113 -3.64 11.68 9.90
CA PRO A 113 -3.53 12.97 9.22
C PRO A 113 -2.09 13.49 9.33
N PRO A 114 -1.54 14.17 8.31
CA PRO A 114 -0.21 14.76 8.39
C PRO A 114 -0.04 15.58 9.69
N ASN A 115 0.99 15.28 10.50
CA ASN A 115 1.19 15.92 11.81
C ASN A 115 1.20 17.46 11.74
N ILE A 116 1.67 18.01 10.62
CA ILE A 116 1.66 19.44 10.30
C ILE A 116 0.25 20.07 10.30
N SER A 117 -0.80 19.28 10.06
CA SER A 117 -2.20 19.75 10.13
C SER A 117 -2.63 20.19 11.53
N LEU A 118 -1.93 19.73 12.57
CA LEU A 118 -2.25 20.02 13.98
C LEU A 118 -1.46 21.21 14.55
N VAL A 119 -0.55 21.81 13.78
CA VAL A 119 0.38 22.83 14.29
C VAL A 119 -0.30 24.20 14.44
N CYS A 120 -0.89 24.73 13.36
CA CYS A 120 -1.60 26.01 13.36
C CYS A 120 -2.55 26.10 12.15
N ARG A 121 -3.40 27.15 12.10
CA ARG A 121 -4.37 27.35 11.01
C ARG A 121 -3.71 27.49 9.63
N GLU A 122 -2.55 28.12 9.56
CA GLU A 122 -1.81 28.29 8.30
C GLU A 122 -1.29 26.97 7.76
N ALA A 123 -0.67 26.17 8.62
CA ALA A 123 -0.20 24.83 8.30
C ALA A 123 -1.36 23.92 7.87
N TYR A 124 -2.51 24.00 8.55
CA TYR A 124 -3.74 23.31 8.14
C TYR A 124 -4.23 23.76 6.76
N GLY A 125 -4.16 25.06 6.45
CA GLY A 125 -4.48 25.60 5.12
C GLY A 125 -3.57 25.06 4.02
N VAL A 126 -2.30 24.80 4.32
CA VAL A 126 -1.38 24.14 3.38
C VAL A 126 -1.76 22.67 3.21
N VAL A 127 -1.97 21.93 4.30
CA VAL A 127 -2.35 20.51 4.23
C VAL A 127 -3.66 20.30 3.47
N SER A 128 -4.70 21.10 3.75
CA SER A 128 -6.01 20.96 3.11
C SER A 128 -6.01 21.26 1.61
N ARG A 129 -4.99 21.96 1.09
CA ARG A 129 -4.79 22.14 -0.36
C ARG A 129 -4.14 20.93 -1.03
N CYS A 130 -3.31 20.18 -0.29
CA CYS A 130 -2.53 19.06 -0.84
C CYS A 130 -3.12 17.68 -0.51
N TYR A 131 -3.86 17.55 0.59
CA TYR A 131 -4.43 16.31 1.08
C TYR A 131 -5.95 16.37 1.07
N THR A 132 -6.56 15.40 0.41
CA THR A 132 -8.02 15.22 0.36
C THR A 132 -8.43 14.22 1.43
N LYS A 133 -9.52 14.50 2.16
CA LYS A 133 -10.22 13.46 2.93
C LYS A 133 -11.05 12.64 1.96
N ALA A 134 -10.64 11.42 1.70
CA ALA A 134 -11.24 10.56 0.69
C ALA A 134 -11.71 9.23 1.28
N PHE A 135 -12.47 8.52 0.45
CA PHE A 135 -12.95 7.15 0.66
C PHE A 135 -13.96 7.06 1.81
N SER A 136 -15.19 6.73 1.44
CA SER A 136 -16.26 6.45 2.38
C SER A 136 -17.19 5.41 1.77
N TYR A 137 -17.86 4.66 2.65
CA TYR A 137 -19.04 3.90 2.29
C TYR A 137 -20.28 4.77 2.41
N SER A 138 -21.36 4.33 1.75
CA SER A 138 -22.67 4.97 1.88
C SER A 138 -23.08 5.12 3.36
N GLY A 139 -23.38 6.35 3.78
CA GLY A 139 -23.74 6.66 5.17
C GLY A 139 -22.56 6.81 6.14
N SER A 140 -21.31 6.75 5.68
CA SER A 140 -20.11 7.05 6.47
C SER A 140 -19.43 8.34 6.02
N ILE A 141 -18.64 8.95 6.89
CA ILE A 141 -17.87 10.17 6.58
C ILE A 141 -16.44 9.76 6.20
N PRO A 142 -15.84 10.32 5.14
CA PRO A 142 -14.45 10.02 4.79
C PRO A 142 -13.48 10.50 5.88
N GLN A 143 -12.54 9.63 6.27
CA GLN A 143 -11.57 9.91 7.34
C GLN A 143 -10.12 9.77 6.89
N THR A 144 -9.87 9.26 5.68
CA THR A 144 -8.53 9.01 5.16
C THR A 144 -7.97 10.24 4.47
N TYR A 145 -6.87 10.79 4.97
CA TYR A 145 -6.16 11.89 4.31
C TYR A 145 -5.13 11.33 3.32
N ILE A 146 -5.30 11.65 2.03
CA ILE A 146 -4.41 11.19 0.96
C ILE A 146 -4.02 12.34 0.04
N ASN A 147 -2.75 12.37 -0.38
CA ASN A 147 -2.27 13.17 -1.50
C ASN A 147 -2.00 12.23 -2.68
N PHE A 148 -2.88 12.28 -3.68
CA PHE A 148 -2.91 11.34 -4.81
C PHE A 148 -1.65 11.36 -5.71
N ASP A 149 -0.85 12.43 -5.65
CA ASP A 149 0.36 12.57 -6.46
C ASP A 149 1.60 11.94 -5.80
N VAL A 150 1.63 11.89 -4.46
CA VAL A 150 2.81 11.47 -3.69
C VAL A 150 2.59 10.20 -2.87
N ASP A 151 1.41 10.02 -2.30
CA ASP A 151 1.10 8.87 -1.45
C ASP A 151 0.83 7.62 -2.28
N THR A 152 1.14 6.47 -1.69
CA THR A 152 0.78 5.16 -2.22
C THR A 152 -0.42 4.63 -1.45
N PHE A 153 -1.52 4.36 -2.14
CA PHE A 153 -2.70 3.76 -1.54
C PHE A 153 -2.48 2.27 -1.36
N TYR A 154 -2.63 1.74 -0.15
CA TYR A 154 -2.30 0.34 0.16
C TYR A 154 -3.55 -0.46 0.52
N LEU A 155 -3.78 -1.52 -0.25
CA LEU A 155 -4.87 -2.47 -0.06
C LEU A 155 -4.34 -3.77 0.57
N ARG A 156 -4.85 -4.07 1.77
CA ARG A 156 -4.58 -5.35 2.44
C ARG A 156 -5.81 -6.24 2.45
N LEU A 157 -5.62 -7.53 2.18
CA LEU A 157 -6.70 -8.51 2.14
C LEU A 157 -7.43 -8.63 3.50
N ASP A 158 -6.70 -8.50 4.61
CA ASP A 158 -7.27 -8.62 5.95
C ASP A 158 -8.08 -7.40 6.41
N ASN A 159 -8.03 -6.30 5.64
CA ASN A 159 -8.67 -5.05 5.99
C ASN A 159 -10.13 -4.94 5.51
N PHE A 160 -10.58 -5.85 4.65
CA PHE A 160 -11.94 -5.87 4.07
C PHE A 160 -12.76 -7.10 4.50
N ALA A 161 -12.41 -7.70 5.64
CA ALA A 161 -12.97 -8.97 6.08
C ALA A 161 -13.93 -8.83 7.28
N HIS A 162 -14.56 -7.67 7.49
CA HIS A 162 -15.36 -7.46 8.70
C HIS A 162 -16.61 -8.34 8.75
N TYR A 163 -17.37 -8.40 7.65
CA TYR A 163 -18.58 -9.24 7.54
C TYR A 163 -18.48 -10.38 6.54
N VAL A 164 -17.45 -10.43 5.69
CA VAL A 164 -17.35 -11.48 4.66
C VAL A 164 -16.62 -12.72 5.21
N ARG A 165 -17.37 -13.80 5.45
CA ARG A 165 -16.86 -15.12 5.91
C ARG A 165 -16.72 -16.09 4.73
N GLY A 166 -15.64 -15.99 3.96
CA GLY A 166 -15.29 -16.97 2.91
C GLY A 166 -13.80 -17.31 2.79
N PHE A 167 -13.46 -18.38 2.08
CA PHE A 167 -12.08 -18.79 1.80
C PHE A 167 -11.43 -17.97 0.68
N CYS A 168 -12.23 -17.33 -0.17
CA CYS A 168 -11.74 -16.52 -1.28
C CYS A 168 -11.26 -15.16 -0.76
N ARG A 169 -9.93 -14.97 -0.78
CA ARG A 169 -9.30 -13.80 -0.14
C ARG A 169 -9.50 -12.51 -0.92
N PHE A 170 -9.52 -12.60 -2.25
CA PHE A 170 -9.65 -11.45 -3.14
C PHE A 170 -11.09 -10.95 -3.26
N GLU A 171 -12.06 -11.86 -3.24
CA GLU A 171 -13.50 -11.52 -3.23
C GLU A 171 -13.81 -10.54 -2.11
N ARG A 172 -13.34 -10.79 -0.88
CA ARG A 172 -13.51 -9.86 0.25
C ARG A 172 -13.05 -8.43 -0.04
N MET A 173 -11.91 -8.29 -0.73
CA MET A 173 -11.40 -6.98 -1.10
C MET A 173 -12.25 -6.36 -2.22
N ILE A 174 -12.62 -7.15 -3.24
CA ILE A 174 -13.51 -6.70 -4.31
C ILE A 174 -14.85 -6.25 -3.73
N ASP A 175 -15.48 -7.05 -2.88
CA ASP A 175 -16.77 -6.75 -2.23
C ASP A 175 -16.71 -5.46 -1.41
N GLY A 176 -15.59 -5.25 -0.71
CA GLY A 176 -15.34 -4.03 0.05
C GLY A 176 -14.95 -2.81 -0.79
N LEU A 177 -14.70 -2.98 -2.08
CA LEU A 177 -14.41 -1.89 -3.02
C LEU A 177 -15.64 -1.55 -3.88
N ILE A 178 -16.27 -2.55 -4.48
CA ILE A 178 -17.35 -2.42 -5.47
C ILE A 178 -18.60 -3.29 -5.20
N GLY A 179 -18.60 -4.11 -4.14
CA GLY A 179 -19.76 -4.93 -3.78
C GLY A 179 -20.74 -4.20 -2.87
N PHE A 180 -21.36 -4.92 -1.92
CA PHE A 180 -22.37 -4.37 -1.01
C PHE A 180 -21.86 -3.31 -0.04
N PHE A 181 -20.56 -3.34 0.24
CA PHE A 181 -19.86 -2.30 0.99
C PHE A 181 -18.98 -1.51 0.03
N GLU A 182 -19.53 -1.06 -1.08
CA GLU A 182 -18.76 -0.28 -2.04
C GLU A 182 -18.33 1.08 -1.51
N ILE A 183 -17.18 1.53 -2.01
CA ILE A 183 -16.71 2.88 -1.81
C ILE A 183 -17.55 3.81 -2.69
N SER A 184 -18.37 4.65 -2.08
CA SER A 184 -19.22 5.62 -2.79
C SER A 184 -18.43 6.73 -3.49
N ASP A 185 -17.15 6.86 -3.16
CA ASP A 185 -16.25 7.92 -3.61
C ASP A 185 -15.40 7.47 -4.81
N LEU A 186 -16.07 7.09 -5.90
CA LEU A 186 -15.44 6.56 -7.12
C LEU A 186 -14.49 7.59 -7.78
N GLU A 187 -14.82 8.88 -7.69
CA GLU A 187 -13.97 9.95 -8.22
C GLU A 187 -12.61 10.01 -7.51
N ASN A 188 -12.55 9.76 -6.21
CA ASN A 188 -11.26 9.72 -5.53
C ASN A 188 -10.52 8.40 -5.76
N LEU A 189 -11.22 7.28 -6.02
CA LEU A 189 -10.56 6.04 -6.45
C LEU A 189 -9.87 6.21 -7.80
N SER A 190 -10.52 6.88 -8.75
CA SER A 190 -9.95 7.18 -10.07
C SER A 190 -8.76 8.13 -10.03
N ARG A 191 -8.58 8.88 -8.94
CA ARG A 191 -7.43 9.79 -8.76
C ARG A 191 -6.17 9.08 -8.24
N VAL A 192 -6.27 7.85 -7.73
CA VAL A 192 -5.13 7.12 -7.17
C VAL A 192 -4.12 6.75 -8.26
N GLN A 193 -2.93 7.34 -8.19
CA GLN A 193 -1.86 7.09 -9.18
C GLN A 193 -0.92 5.95 -8.78
N ARG A 194 -0.68 5.77 -7.48
CA ARG A 194 0.20 4.74 -6.93
C ARG A 194 -0.58 3.82 -6.02
N LEU A 195 -0.62 2.54 -6.38
CA LEU A 195 -1.36 1.52 -5.66
C LEU A 195 -0.38 0.44 -5.16
N ALA A 196 -0.54 0.01 -3.92
CA ALA A 196 0.10 -1.16 -3.38
C ALA A 196 -0.97 -2.18 -3.01
N ILE A 197 -0.72 -3.46 -3.29
CA ILE A 197 -1.69 -4.53 -3.05
C ILE A 197 -1.00 -5.70 -2.39
N SER A 198 -1.51 -6.12 -1.24
CA SER A 198 -1.05 -7.33 -0.57
C SER A 198 -1.49 -8.58 -1.32
N VAL A 199 -0.51 -9.37 -1.79
CA VAL A 199 -0.72 -10.61 -2.57
C VAL A 199 0.03 -11.81 -1.99
N HIS A 200 0.57 -11.70 -0.76
CA HIS A 200 1.41 -12.72 -0.10
C HIS A 200 0.71 -14.07 0.18
N SER A 201 -0.48 -14.27 -0.35
CA SER A 201 -1.42 -15.32 0.00
C SER A 201 -2.18 -15.86 -1.22
N VAL A 202 -1.69 -15.57 -2.44
CA VAL A 202 -2.25 -16.05 -3.72
C VAL A 202 -1.92 -17.52 -3.91
N TYR A 203 -2.91 -18.32 -4.29
CA TYR A 203 -2.74 -19.75 -4.56
C TYR A 203 -2.68 -20.09 -6.05
N THR A 204 -3.38 -19.33 -6.90
CA THR A 204 -3.46 -19.61 -8.33
C THR A 204 -3.19 -18.38 -9.18
N HIS A 205 -2.66 -18.62 -10.38
CA HIS A 205 -2.39 -17.57 -11.35
C HIS A 205 -3.67 -16.94 -11.91
N GLU A 206 -4.75 -17.72 -12.02
CA GLU A 206 -6.03 -17.29 -12.60
C GLU A 206 -6.79 -16.35 -11.66
N GLU A 207 -6.86 -16.66 -10.37
CA GLU A 207 -7.48 -15.80 -9.36
C GLU A 207 -6.83 -14.42 -9.34
N LEU A 208 -5.51 -14.37 -9.32
CA LEU A 208 -4.75 -13.12 -9.32
C LEU A 208 -4.97 -12.33 -10.60
N GLU A 209 -5.01 -12.98 -11.76
CA GLU A 209 -5.22 -12.33 -13.05
C GLU A 209 -6.61 -11.70 -13.13
N SER A 210 -7.65 -12.45 -12.73
CA SER A 210 -9.04 -11.96 -12.65
C SER A 210 -9.16 -10.78 -11.69
N PHE A 211 -8.61 -10.92 -10.47
CA PHE A 211 -8.60 -9.88 -9.45
C PHE A 211 -7.89 -8.60 -9.93
N LEU A 212 -6.72 -8.72 -10.56
CA LEU A 212 -6.01 -7.56 -11.10
C LEU A 212 -6.79 -6.89 -12.23
N GLY A 213 -7.54 -7.65 -13.03
CA GLY A 213 -8.47 -7.09 -14.02
C GLY A 213 -9.48 -6.14 -13.38
N VAL A 214 -10.17 -6.59 -12.34
CA VAL A 214 -11.14 -5.76 -11.58
C VAL A 214 -10.46 -4.55 -10.96
N ILE A 215 -9.31 -4.71 -10.32
CA ILE A 215 -8.55 -3.61 -9.71
C ILE A 215 -8.18 -2.54 -10.74
N LEU A 216 -7.80 -2.91 -11.96
CA LEU A 216 -7.44 -1.95 -13.00
C LEU A 216 -8.64 -1.13 -13.52
N GLU A 217 -9.85 -1.64 -13.35
CA GLU A 217 -11.11 -0.95 -13.64
C GLU A 217 -11.50 0.00 -12.50
N VAL A 218 -11.36 -0.44 -11.25
CA VAL A 218 -11.65 0.38 -10.06
C VAL A 218 -10.67 1.54 -9.93
N PHE A 219 -9.38 1.29 -10.16
CA PHE A 219 -8.31 2.27 -10.05
C PHE A 219 -7.84 2.72 -11.44
N ASP A 220 -8.74 3.39 -12.15
CA ASP A 220 -8.49 3.80 -13.52
C ASP A 220 -7.44 4.93 -13.67
N GLY A 221 -7.06 5.60 -12.58
CA GLY A 221 -5.93 6.54 -12.54
C GLY A 221 -4.58 5.90 -12.25
N ALA A 222 -4.54 4.60 -11.92
CA ALA A 222 -3.32 3.95 -11.50
C ALA A 222 -2.27 3.98 -12.63
N LYS A 223 -1.08 4.47 -12.30
CA LYS A 223 0.12 4.49 -13.14
C LYS A 223 1.16 3.48 -12.66
N GLU A 224 1.20 3.23 -11.35
CA GLU A 224 2.15 2.33 -10.70
C GLU A 224 1.39 1.40 -9.75
N ILE A 225 1.63 0.10 -9.85
CA ILE A 225 1.05 -0.93 -8.98
C ILE A 225 2.17 -1.79 -8.39
N SER A 226 2.33 -1.73 -7.07
CA SER A 226 3.26 -2.56 -6.30
C SER A 226 2.52 -3.75 -5.68
N LEU A 227 2.78 -4.94 -6.20
CA LEU A 227 2.28 -6.21 -5.67
C LEU A 227 3.17 -6.66 -4.51
N ILE A 228 2.68 -6.51 -3.29
CA ILE A 228 3.40 -6.85 -2.06
C ILE A 228 3.34 -8.38 -1.86
N VAL A 229 4.38 -9.07 -2.35
CA VAL A 229 4.51 -10.53 -2.25
C VAL A 229 4.96 -10.99 -0.87
N LYS A 230 5.59 -10.10 -0.11
CA LYS A 230 6.04 -10.38 1.25
C LYS A 230 5.91 -9.17 2.13
N ASP A 231 5.20 -9.32 3.25
CA ASP A 231 5.10 -8.31 4.29
C ASP A 231 5.96 -8.72 5.49
N TYR A 232 7.11 -8.06 5.64
CA TYR A 232 8.03 -8.25 6.77
C TYR A 232 7.68 -7.40 7.98
N THR A 233 6.64 -6.56 7.90
CA THR A 233 6.09 -5.82 9.04
C THR A 233 5.14 -6.70 9.85
N PHE A 234 4.60 -7.74 9.21
CA PHE A 234 3.71 -8.69 9.84
C PHE A 234 4.47 -9.62 10.79
N HIS A 235 4.52 -9.27 12.07
CA HIS A 235 4.87 -10.22 13.11
C HIS A 235 3.71 -11.22 13.27
N TYR A 236 4.01 -12.51 13.12
CA TYR A 236 3.03 -13.61 13.20
C TYR A 236 2.28 -13.70 14.55
N SER A 237 2.60 -12.86 15.53
CA SER A 237 1.85 -12.78 16.78
C SER A 237 0.54 -12.01 16.58
N ALA A 238 -0.53 -12.74 16.26
CA ALA A 238 -1.91 -12.24 16.23
C ALA A 238 -2.31 -11.43 17.48
N TYR A 239 -1.60 -11.61 18.59
CA TYR A 239 -1.82 -10.94 19.87
C TYR A 239 -1.19 -9.55 20.02
N GLN A 240 -0.28 -9.10 19.15
CA GLN A 240 0.40 -7.80 19.30
C GLN A 240 -0.10 -6.67 18.39
N ARG A 241 -1.17 -6.91 17.61
CA ARG A 241 -1.75 -5.93 16.66
C ARG A 241 -2.14 -4.57 17.26
N GLN A 242 -2.27 -4.45 18.57
CA GLN A 242 -2.73 -3.19 19.19
C GLN A 242 -1.60 -2.18 19.51
N ASN A 243 -0.32 -2.56 19.50
CA ASN A 243 0.73 -1.69 20.08
C ASN A 243 2.05 -1.55 19.27
N SER A 244 2.18 -2.15 18.08
CA SER A 244 3.47 -2.13 17.36
C SER A 244 3.55 -1.03 16.30
N GLY A 245 4.20 0.09 16.65
CA GLY A 245 4.78 1.07 15.71
C GLY A 245 3.87 2.22 15.26
N ASP A 246 4.49 3.36 14.92
CA ASP A 246 3.82 4.48 14.26
C ASP A 246 3.30 3.99 12.88
N PRO A 247 1.98 3.91 12.68
CA PRO A 247 1.43 3.41 11.44
C PRO A 247 1.68 4.37 10.27
N GLY A 248 2.02 3.83 9.10
CA GLY A 248 2.27 4.62 7.88
C GLY A 248 3.74 4.90 7.57
N GLU A 249 4.69 4.36 8.35
CA GLU A 249 6.12 4.43 8.03
C GLU A 249 6.63 3.21 7.25
N GLU A 250 5.75 2.28 6.87
CA GLU A 250 6.18 1.10 6.12
C GLU A 250 6.77 1.47 4.76
N CYS A 251 7.85 0.78 4.38
CA CYS A 251 8.62 1.05 3.19
C CYS A 251 8.46 -0.09 2.18
N ILE A 252 8.17 0.27 0.92
CA ILE A 252 8.16 -0.67 -0.19
C ILE A 252 9.59 -0.79 -0.74
N ILE A 253 10.08 -2.02 -0.83
CA ILE A 253 11.39 -2.35 -1.41
C ILE A 253 11.23 -3.39 -2.51
N GLU A 254 12.30 -3.67 -3.25
CA GLU A 254 12.33 -4.79 -4.20
C GLU A 254 11.99 -6.11 -3.51
N ALA A 255 11.42 -7.06 -4.26
CA ALA A 255 11.01 -8.36 -3.74
C ALA A 255 12.21 -9.26 -3.45
N ILE A 256 12.93 -8.95 -2.36
CA ILE A 256 14.11 -9.68 -1.90
C ILE A 256 13.85 -10.42 -0.59
N PRO A 257 14.47 -11.60 -0.37
CA PRO A 257 14.40 -12.32 0.89
C PRO A 257 15.29 -11.63 1.94
N PHE A 258 14.69 -10.73 2.72
CA PHE A 258 15.41 -9.82 3.62
C PHE A 258 16.50 -10.52 4.46
N SER A 259 16.16 -11.61 5.16
CA SER A 259 17.11 -12.33 6.02
C SER A 259 18.29 -12.90 5.23
N SER A 260 18.02 -13.56 4.10
CA SER A 260 19.06 -14.16 3.26
C SER A 260 19.97 -13.09 2.63
N VAL A 261 19.41 -11.94 2.25
CA VAL A 261 20.21 -10.83 1.71
C VAL A 261 21.13 -10.24 2.78
N MET A 262 20.64 -10.08 4.01
CA MET A 262 21.49 -9.60 5.11
C MET A 262 22.63 -10.59 5.40
N GLU A 263 22.34 -11.89 5.45
CA GLU A 263 23.37 -12.94 5.60
C GLU A 263 24.40 -12.90 4.47
N GLU A 264 23.96 -12.76 3.22
CA GLU A 264 24.84 -12.70 2.06
C GLU A 264 25.77 -11.47 2.09
N TYR A 265 25.26 -10.30 2.52
CA TYR A 265 26.08 -9.11 2.70
C TYR A 265 27.19 -9.31 3.73
N TYR A 266 26.89 -9.94 4.87
CA TYR A 266 27.90 -10.20 5.91
C TYR A 266 28.91 -11.27 5.46
N CYS A 267 28.46 -12.34 4.81
CA CYS A 267 29.35 -13.36 4.26
C CYS A 267 30.31 -12.77 3.20
N CYS A 268 29.78 -11.97 2.27
CA CYS A 268 30.61 -11.31 1.25
C CYS A 268 31.59 -10.32 1.87
N GLN A 269 31.19 -9.61 2.93
CA GLN A 269 32.08 -8.71 3.65
C GLN A 269 33.27 -9.48 4.25
N ASP A 270 33.02 -10.59 4.94
CA ASP A 270 34.06 -11.43 5.53
C ASP A 270 34.99 -12.02 4.47
N ASP A 271 34.45 -12.45 3.33
CA ASP A 271 35.21 -13.00 2.21
C ASP A 271 36.13 -11.95 1.56
N ILE A 272 35.65 -10.72 1.36
CA ILE A 272 36.49 -9.61 0.86
C ILE A 272 37.60 -9.28 1.86
N MET A 273 37.31 -9.28 3.17
CA MET A 273 38.32 -9.05 4.21
C MET A 273 39.39 -10.16 4.26
N ARG A 274 39.06 -11.38 3.82
CA ARG A 274 39.99 -12.50 3.65
C ARG A 274 40.74 -12.48 2.31
N GLY A 275 40.50 -11.49 1.46
CA GLY A 275 41.11 -11.37 0.13
C GLY A 275 40.50 -12.28 -0.94
N ASN A 276 39.31 -12.85 -0.69
CA ASN A 276 38.60 -13.73 -1.60
C ASN A 276 37.27 -13.09 -2.02
N PRO A 277 37.27 -11.98 -2.80
CA PRO A 277 36.03 -11.32 -3.18
C PRO A 277 35.12 -12.30 -3.95
N ARG A 278 33.86 -12.39 -3.55
CA ARG A 278 32.83 -13.11 -4.29
C ARG A 278 31.82 -12.13 -4.86
N LYS A 279 31.24 -12.49 -6.00
CA LYS A 279 30.18 -11.71 -6.62
C LYS A 279 28.92 -11.83 -5.77
N LEU A 280 28.44 -10.71 -5.25
CA LEU A 280 27.20 -10.66 -4.49
C LEU A 280 26.04 -11.14 -5.37
N HIS A 281 25.29 -12.13 -4.88
CA HIS A 281 24.10 -12.62 -5.54
C HIS A 281 22.86 -12.33 -4.67
N ILE A 282 22.05 -11.34 -5.07
CA ILE A 282 20.80 -11.02 -4.40
C ILE A 282 19.69 -11.85 -5.06
N PRO A 283 19.17 -12.90 -4.41
CA PRO A 283 18.09 -13.68 -4.98
C PRO A 283 16.79 -12.86 -5.02
N ILE A 284 16.02 -13.02 -6.09
CA ILE A 284 14.64 -12.54 -6.16
C ILE A 284 13.76 -13.53 -5.38
N LEU A 285 12.79 -13.03 -4.63
CA LEU A 285 11.80 -13.87 -3.94
C LEU A 285 11.12 -14.83 -4.94
N PRO A 286 11.02 -16.14 -4.62
CA PRO A 286 10.31 -17.10 -5.45
C PRO A 286 8.90 -16.64 -5.82
N GLU A 287 8.17 -16.04 -4.88
CA GLU A 287 6.83 -15.50 -5.06
C GLU A 287 6.80 -14.44 -6.16
N ALA A 288 7.77 -13.52 -6.18
CA ALA A 288 7.87 -12.50 -7.23
C ALA A 288 8.16 -13.12 -8.61
N ARG A 289 8.99 -14.16 -8.68
CA ARG A 289 9.24 -14.89 -9.94
C ARG A 289 7.96 -15.56 -10.46
N MET A 290 7.15 -16.12 -9.56
CA MET A 290 5.87 -16.73 -9.90
C MET A 290 4.86 -15.73 -10.47
N MET A 291 4.95 -14.43 -10.12
CA MET A 291 4.05 -13.42 -10.66
C MET A 291 4.36 -13.03 -12.12
N MET A 292 5.61 -13.15 -12.57
CA MET A 292 6.04 -12.64 -13.88
C MET A 292 5.20 -13.17 -15.05
N PRO A 293 4.87 -14.48 -15.15
CA PRO A 293 4.00 -14.98 -16.22
C PRO A 293 2.57 -14.42 -16.17
N VAL A 294 2.03 -14.17 -14.96
CA VAL A 294 0.70 -13.58 -14.77
C VAL A 294 0.69 -12.15 -15.30
N LEU A 295 1.71 -11.37 -14.93
CA LEU A 295 1.84 -9.98 -15.38
C LEU A 295 2.00 -9.87 -16.90
N ALA A 296 2.78 -10.78 -17.51
CA ALA A 296 2.95 -10.80 -18.96
C ALA A 296 1.63 -11.11 -19.69
N ARG A 297 0.82 -12.06 -19.19
CA ARG A 297 -0.50 -12.36 -19.77
C ARG A 297 -1.49 -11.21 -19.58
N LEU A 298 -1.51 -10.60 -18.39
CA LEU A 298 -2.36 -9.45 -18.10
C LEU A 298 -2.03 -8.26 -19.01
N GLU A 299 -0.73 -7.97 -19.21
CA GLU A 299 -0.28 -6.92 -20.11
C GLU A 299 -0.67 -7.22 -21.57
N ALA A 300 -0.56 -8.47 -22.01
CA ALA A 300 -0.99 -8.88 -23.35
C ALA A 300 -2.51 -8.69 -23.54
N LYS A 301 -3.33 -9.19 -22.61
CA LYS A 301 -4.79 -9.00 -22.62
C LYS A 301 -5.18 -7.53 -22.58
N TRP A 302 -4.45 -6.71 -21.82
CA TRP A 302 -4.67 -5.27 -21.79
C TRP A 302 -4.36 -4.63 -23.15
N LYS A 303 -3.25 -4.97 -23.79
CA LYS A 303 -2.92 -4.46 -25.13
C LYS A 303 -3.96 -4.85 -26.19
N GLU A 304 -4.54 -6.03 -26.08
CA GLU A 304 -5.64 -6.50 -26.94
C GLU A 304 -6.94 -5.73 -26.69
N SER A 305 -7.29 -5.43 -25.43
CA SER A 305 -8.51 -4.70 -25.08
C SER A 305 -8.41 -3.18 -25.30
N VAL A 306 -7.20 -2.61 -25.24
CA VAL A 306 -6.92 -1.17 -25.40
C VAL A 306 -7.24 -0.65 -26.79
N ALA A 307 -7.42 -1.51 -27.80
CA ALA A 307 -8.00 -1.08 -29.08
C ALA A 307 -9.37 -0.37 -28.92
N GLY A 308 -10.05 -0.51 -27.77
CA GLY A 308 -11.28 0.21 -27.43
C GLY A 308 -11.20 1.25 -26.29
N ARG A 309 -10.15 1.30 -25.45
CA ARG A 309 -10.11 2.17 -24.24
C ARG A 309 -9.13 3.34 -24.39
N ALA A 310 -9.61 4.47 -24.92
CA ALA A 310 -9.13 5.86 -24.73
C ALA A 310 -7.60 6.14 -24.60
N GLY A 311 -6.72 5.35 -25.22
CA GLY A 311 -5.28 5.61 -25.22
C GLY A 311 -4.58 5.52 -23.85
N ARG A 312 -5.18 4.85 -22.86
CA ARG A 312 -4.58 4.73 -21.51
C ARG A 312 -3.39 3.75 -21.53
N PRO A 313 -2.20 4.13 -21.03
CA PRO A 313 -1.08 3.20 -20.92
C PRO A 313 -1.34 2.14 -19.84
N PHE A 314 -0.85 0.92 -20.05
CA PHE A 314 -0.84 -0.10 -19.01
C PHE A 314 0.01 0.38 -17.82
N PRO A 315 -0.48 0.30 -16.57
CA PRO A 315 0.31 0.72 -15.43
C PRO A 315 1.56 -0.14 -15.28
N ARG A 316 2.61 0.46 -14.72
CA ARG A 316 3.81 -0.27 -14.34
C ARG A 316 3.51 -1.15 -13.13
N ILE A 317 3.43 -2.45 -13.34
CA ILE A 317 3.20 -3.42 -12.26
C ILE A 317 4.52 -4.08 -11.85
N GLN A 318 4.82 -4.09 -10.55
CA GLN A 318 6.04 -4.68 -10.00
C GLN A 318 5.76 -5.51 -8.76
N ALA A 319 6.52 -6.59 -8.57
CA ALA A 319 6.50 -7.35 -7.32
C ALA A 319 7.48 -6.72 -6.32
N ASN A 320 7.01 -6.52 -5.09
CA ASN A 320 7.74 -5.81 -4.04
C ASN A 320 7.58 -6.51 -2.68
N SER A 321 8.44 -6.12 -1.73
CA SER A 321 8.31 -6.48 -0.32
C SER A 321 8.00 -5.24 0.50
N LEU A 322 7.28 -5.41 1.61
CA LEU A 322 7.03 -4.37 2.60
C LEU A 322 7.92 -4.59 3.83
N VAL A 323 8.65 -3.56 4.26
CA VAL A 323 9.55 -3.60 5.42
C VAL A 323 9.32 -2.41 6.34
N THR A 324 9.80 -2.51 7.58
CA THR A 324 9.81 -1.37 8.51
C THR A 324 10.94 -0.40 8.16
N PRO A 325 10.87 0.89 8.57
CA PRO A 325 11.97 1.84 8.39
C PRO A 325 13.30 1.34 8.95
N GLN A 326 13.25 0.67 10.11
CA GLN A 326 14.42 0.12 10.75
C GLN A 326 15.07 -0.97 9.88
N LYS A 327 14.28 -1.88 9.31
CA LYS A 327 14.78 -2.91 8.38
C LYS A 327 15.36 -2.29 7.12
N LEU A 328 14.72 -1.28 6.54
CA LEU A 328 15.27 -0.55 5.39
C LEU A 328 16.61 0.11 5.75
N LYS A 329 16.71 0.74 6.93
CA LYS A 329 17.96 1.34 7.42
C LYS A 329 19.06 0.31 7.59
N ASP A 330 18.74 -0.86 8.14
CA ASP A 330 19.69 -1.96 8.32
C ASP A 330 20.19 -2.51 6.97
N LEU A 331 19.28 -2.67 6.00
CA LEU A 331 19.62 -3.05 4.63
C LEU A 331 20.53 -2.01 3.97
N ASN A 332 20.18 -0.72 4.04
CA ASN A 332 21.00 0.36 3.49
C ASN A 332 22.38 0.43 4.15
N ARG A 333 22.47 0.14 5.45
CA ARG A 333 23.74 0.07 6.18
C ARG A 333 24.58 -1.11 5.68
N ALA A 334 23.99 -2.29 5.50
CA ALA A 334 24.68 -3.46 4.96
C ALA A 334 25.23 -3.19 3.55
N VAL A 335 24.40 -2.61 2.66
CA VAL A 335 24.81 -2.18 1.31
C VAL A 335 25.99 -1.22 1.37
N SER A 336 25.91 -0.21 2.25
CA SER A 336 26.97 0.80 2.40
C SER A 336 28.29 0.20 2.90
N LEU A 337 28.23 -0.72 3.87
CA LEU A 337 29.41 -1.41 4.39
C LEU A 337 30.04 -2.30 3.32
N TYR A 338 29.23 -3.05 2.57
CA TYR A 338 29.69 -3.86 1.45
C TYR A 338 30.43 -3.03 0.40
N ASN A 339 29.83 -1.93 -0.06
CA ASN A 339 30.45 -1.04 -1.06
C ASN A 339 31.75 -0.41 -0.55
N ALA A 340 31.82 -0.03 0.73
CA ALA A 340 33.04 0.51 1.32
C ALA A 340 34.18 -0.52 1.37
N VAL A 341 33.86 -1.78 1.64
CA VAL A 341 34.83 -2.88 1.68
C VAL A 341 35.27 -3.27 0.27
N LEU A 342 34.34 -3.31 -0.70
CA LEU A 342 34.64 -3.54 -2.11
C LEU A 342 35.60 -2.46 -2.66
N GLY A 343 35.32 -1.18 -2.40
CA GLY A 343 36.19 -0.08 -2.85
C GLY A 343 37.61 -0.15 -2.26
N ARG A 344 37.77 -0.57 -0.99
CA ARG A 344 39.10 -0.80 -0.40
C ARG A 344 39.82 -1.96 -1.06
N HIS A 345 39.10 -3.03 -1.40
CA HIS A 345 39.67 -4.18 -2.08
C HIS A 345 40.12 -3.82 -3.50
N GLU A 346 39.31 -3.09 -4.25
CA GLU A 346 39.68 -2.58 -5.58
C GLU A 346 40.90 -1.66 -5.53
N GLN A 347 40.96 -0.76 -4.53
CA GLN A 347 42.11 0.11 -4.32
C GLN A 347 43.38 -0.70 -3.99
N LYS A 348 43.27 -1.71 -3.12
CA LYS A 348 44.39 -2.61 -2.82
C LYS A 348 44.87 -3.37 -4.06
N MET A 349 43.94 -3.89 -4.86
CA MET A 349 44.27 -4.58 -6.11
C MET A 349 44.97 -3.65 -7.12
N ARG A 350 44.63 -2.36 -7.13
CA ARG A 350 45.33 -1.35 -7.93
C ARG A 350 46.76 -1.13 -7.42
N GLU A 351 46.93 -0.94 -6.11
CA GLU A 351 48.24 -0.79 -5.47
C GLU A 351 49.14 -2.02 -5.69
N ASP A 352 48.59 -3.23 -5.58
CA ASP A 352 49.30 -4.49 -5.81
C ASP A 352 49.74 -4.62 -7.29
N ARG A 353 48.92 -4.16 -8.24
CA ARG A 353 49.28 -4.11 -9.67
C ARG A 353 50.40 -3.11 -9.94
N GLU A 354 50.30 -1.90 -9.39
CA GLU A 354 51.33 -0.86 -9.50
C GLU A 354 52.65 -1.33 -8.87
N ALA A 355 52.60 -1.97 -7.70
CA ALA A 355 53.77 -2.55 -7.04
C ALA A 355 54.42 -3.70 -7.83
N ALA A 356 53.63 -4.46 -8.60
CA ALA A 356 54.11 -5.48 -9.52
C ALA A 356 54.65 -4.90 -10.85
N GLY A 357 54.66 -3.57 -11.01
CA GLY A 357 55.18 -2.90 -12.19
C GLY A 357 54.18 -2.79 -13.35
N PHE A 358 52.90 -3.08 -13.12
CA PHE A 358 51.85 -2.78 -14.10
C PHE A 358 51.49 -1.29 -13.99
N CYS A 359 51.86 -0.50 -15.00
CA CYS A 359 51.43 0.89 -15.10
C CYS A 359 49.95 0.91 -15.52
N SER A 360 49.09 1.49 -14.70
CA SER A 360 47.65 1.63 -14.97
C SER A 360 47.35 2.51 -16.19
N ASP A 361 48.32 3.31 -16.64
CA ASP A 361 48.23 4.17 -17.82
C ASP A 361 48.37 3.41 -19.15
N ASP A 362 48.98 2.22 -19.18
CA ASP A 362 49.22 1.47 -20.43
C ASP A 362 47.99 0.71 -20.94
N ALA A 363 46.90 0.62 -20.15
CA ALA A 363 45.72 -0.18 -20.47
C ALA A 363 44.54 0.61 -21.10
N LEU A 364 44.70 1.91 -21.37
CA LEU A 364 43.63 2.76 -21.94
C LEU A 364 43.99 3.46 -23.26
N SER A 365 45.09 3.08 -23.92
CA SER A 365 45.34 3.53 -25.30
C SER A 365 44.60 2.63 -26.30
N ASP A 366 43.27 2.67 -26.30
CA ASP A 366 42.42 2.07 -27.34
C ASP A 366 42.39 2.94 -28.63
N ASP A 367 43.44 3.71 -28.91
CA ASP A 367 43.53 4.60 -30.07
C ASP A 367 44.08 3.94 -31.35
N GLU A 368 44.25 2.62 -31.38
CA GLU A 368 44.57 1.90 -32.61
C GLU A 368 43.69 0.64 -32.74
N PHE A 369 42.51 0.77 -33.37
CA PHE A 369 42.01 -0.16 -34.41
C PHE A 369 40.73 0.36 -35.11
#